data_AF-R0K4E0-F1
#
_entry.id   AF-R0K4E0-F1
#
_cell.length_a   1.000
_cell.length_b   1.000
_cell.length_c   1.000
_cell.angle_alpha   90.00
_cell.angle_beta   90.00
_cell.angle_gamma   90.00
#
_symmetry.space_group_name_H-M   'P 1'
#
loop_
_entity.id
_entity.type
_entity.pdbx_description
1 polymer ?
#
loop_
_entity_poly.entity_id
_entity_poly.type
_entity_poly.pdbx_seq_one_letter_code
_entity_poly.pdbx_strand_id
1 'polypeptide(L)'
;MSSVLPDTTISVALDRLERLEPNQYIIALGSGSEQFIANSNGYRVTYIPPLLLNDTITGSIKKFIWVSYGCNLDSFFFRYQRSDGRPAFSIGPNVPQGLRSFIGDLRKSETLMAGFRVQFGANNSFVAWSDKDWVSSNVPNELDLKREISSHSYATDHVTKGRFTDSTLDNLQWHSKGSFYIKTGNRHFWNFQAKPMQIAWNGMWKGQSRDEQMRSTVEHLAYVAISPYSQRGETFAFIRNQSPGHEAPFIVHFEEEPMHSNIIQGFDTAAKDPSPSSSVPDHSSDHSSDHSSDHGPDPVLPSHPLDKDNITLPDQNTQLMTVKQGTVSFKWATSERSGRPHHNDARELELSKGEKIKVLREMGRNWHIAVIKRGVRGWVHGSWLEFGDGKVHTDSKAAYAQFMEDLERLLIPGEMRDFPMMTSYVNECARDECRLQKQDACSLGICIHDLFVLLQGSGKVSYEWLKEGRNLWHPDRFARFCEPEQAERLKPMAEQMFVMYGVLMENCRS
;
A
#
# COMPACT_ATOMS: atom_id res chain seq x y z
N MET A 1 -1.11 15.05 22.82
CA MET A 1 -2.36 14.43 22.33
C MET A 1 -2.53 14.85 20.88
N SER A 2 -2.33 13.95 19.93
CA SER A 2 -2.51 14.25 18.50
C SER A 2 -4.00 14.13 18.19
N SER A 3 -4.65 15.24 17.86
CA SER A 3 -6.03 15.23 17.35
C SER A 3 -6.02 14.64 15.95
N VAL A 4 -6.64 13.48 15.77
CA VAL A 4 -6.86 12.90 14.44
C VAL A 4 -7.74 13.90 13.66
N LEU A 5 -7.13 14.60 12.70
CA LEU A 5 -7.87 15.46 11.77
C LEU A 5 -8.79 14.57 10.93
N PRO A 6 -10.03 14.99 10.65
CA PRO A 6 -10.93 14.22 9.82
C PRO A 6 -10.36 14.06 8.40
N ASP A 7 -10.45 12.86 7.83
CA ASP A 7 -9.90 12.50 6.51
C ASP A 7 -10.27 13.48 5.40
N THR A 8 -11.48 14.05 5.46
CA THR A 8 -11.97 15.06 4.53
C THR A 8 -11.07 16.29 4.44
N THR A 9 -10.44 16.69 5.54
CA THR A 9 -9.55 17.86 5.56
C THR A 9 -8.24 17.59 4.82
N ILE A 10 -7.72 16.35 4.91
CA ILE A 10 -6.49 15.97 4.23
C ILE A 10 -6.72 15.91 2.72
N SER A 11 -7.80 15.27 2.26
CA SER A 11 -8.13 15.21 0.83
C SER A 11 -8.30 16.61 0.22
N VAL A 12 -9.06 17.50 0.88
CA VAL A 12 -9.23 18.89 0.41
C VAL A 12 -7.91 19.66 0.36
N ALA A 13 -6.99 19.41 1.29
CA ALA A 13 -5.67 20.05 1.28
C ALA A 13 -4.80 19.52 0.14
N LEU A 14 -4.84 18.22 -0.13
CA LEU A 14 -4.10 17.58 -1.22
C LEU A 14 -4.59 18.01 -2.61
N ASP A 15 -5.91 18.19 -2.76
CA ASP A 15 -6.52 18.65 -4.02
C ASP A 15 -6.09 20.08 -4.42
N ARG A 16 -5.54 20.86 -3.48
CA ARG A 16 -5.01 22.21 -3.72
C ARG A 16 -3.57 22.24 -4.21
N LEU A 17 -2.85 21.12 -4.09
CA LEU A 17 -1.47 21.03 -4.54
C LEU A 17 -1.41 21.06 -6.07
N GLU A 18 -0.40 21.74 -6.62
CA GLU A 18 -0.12 21.68 -8.05
C GLU A 18 0.25 20.24 -8.42
N ARG A 19 -0.42 19.70 -9.44
CA ARG A 19 -0.20 18.34 -9.92
C ARG A 19 1.22 18.19 -10.49
N LEU A 20 1.71 16.96 -10.50
CA LEU A 20 3.00 16.67 -11.13
C LEU A 20 2.87 16.77 -12.65
N GLU A 21 3.99 17.04 -13.32
CA GLU A 21 4.04 17.01 -14.78
C GLU A 21 3.80 15.58 -15.30
N PRO A 22 3.40 15.41 -16.57
CA PRO A 22 3.39 14.09 -17.20
C PRO A 22 4.73 13.38 -17.01
N ASN A 23 4.67 12.08 -16.73
CA ASN A 23 5.83 11.21 -16.47
C ASN A 23 6.59 11.49 -15.17
N GLN A 24 6.11 12.40 -14.32
CA GLN A 24 6.62 12.55 -12.97
C GLN A 24 5.75 11.75 -11.99
N TYR A 25 6.41 10.90 -11.21
CA TYR A 25 5.78 10.05 -10.24
C TYR A 25 6.53 10.13 -8.90
N ILE A 26 5.78 10.03 -7.82
CA ILE A 26 6.31 9.80 -6.48
C ILE A 26 5.57 8.58 -5.95
N ILE A 27 6.30 7.54 -5.59
CA ILE A 27 5.76 6.38 -4.86
C ILE A 27 6.72 6.12 -3.71
N ALA A 28 6.29 6.48 -2.50
CA ALA A 28 7.03 6.23 -1.27
C ALA A 28 6.19 5.34 -0.35
N LEU A 29 6.79 4.24 0.09
CA LEU A 29 6.16 3.24 0.96
C LEU A 29 7.01 3.14 2.23
N GLY A 30 6.38 3.31 3.39
CA GLY A 30 7.00 3.19 4.71
C GLY A 30 7.02 1.75 5.25
N SER A 31 7.54 1.59 6.46
CA SER A 31 7.62 0.28 7.13
C SER A 31 6.30 -0.20 7.71
N GLY A 32 5.32 0.69 7.88
CA GLY A 32 3.97 0.38 8.33
C GLY A 32 2.93 0.72 7.27
N SER A 33 1.97 1.54 7.66
CA SER A 33 0.84 1.93 6.80
C SER A 33 1.14 3.14 5.92
N GLU A 34 2.33 3.73 6.04
CA GLU A 34 2.68 5.01 5.42
C GLU A 34 2.87 4.84 3.92
N GLN A 35 2.09 5.60 3.16
CA GLN A 35 2.11 5.59 1.71
C GLN A 35 1.96 7.03 1.24
N PHE A 36 2.76 7.39 0.24
CA PHE A 36 2.67 8.64 -0.47
C PHE A 36 2.78 8.37 -1.97
N ILE A 37 1.69 8.61 -2.69
CA ILE A 37 1.58 8.41 -4.12
C ILE A 37 1.19 9.73 -4.76
N ALA A 38 1.97 10.18 -5.75
CA ALA A 38 1.66 11.36 -6.53
C ALA A 38 1.97 11.14 -8.01
N ASN A 39 1.12 11.69 -8.87
CA ASN A 39 1.27 11.68 -10.33
C ASN A 39 0.52 12.89 -10.93
N SER A 40 0.39 12.92 -12.25
CA SER A 40 -0.33 13.96 -12.99
C SER A 40 -1.84 14.03 -12.68
N ASN A 41 -2.42 13.01 -12.02
CA ASN A 41 -3.82 12.99 -11.61
C ASN A 41 -4.05 13.48 -10.17
N GLY A 42 -2.98 13.73 -9.40
CA GLY A 42 -3.07 14.27 -8.05
C GLY A 42 -2.27 13.47 -7.02
N TYR A 43 -2.68 13.61 -5.75
CA TYR A 43 -1.98 13.09 -4.58
C TYR A 43 -2.87 12.14 -3.80
N ARG A 44 -2.30 11.02 -3.33
CA ARG A 44 -2.94 10.08 -2.41
C ARG A 44 -1.95 9.71 -1.32
N VAL A 45 -2.38 9.82 -0.07
CA VAL A 45 -1.51 9.57 1.08
C VAL A 45 -2.29 8.86 2.17
N THR A 46 -1.62 8.01 2.93
CA THR A 46 -2.12 7.49 4.21
C THR A 46 -1.49 8.23 5.39
N TYR A 47 -0.32 8.84 5.20
CA TYR A 47 0.40 9.54 6.26
C TYR A 47 1.20 10.75 5.73
N ILE A 48 1.03 11.91 6.36
CA ILE A 48 1.91 13.09 6.20
C ILE A 48 2.33 13.55 7.60
N PRO A 49 3.62 13.82 7.85
CA PRO A 49 4.06 14.35 9.14
C PRO A 49 3.29 15.62 9.55
N PRO A 50 2.90 15.79 10.83
CA PRO A 50 1.98 16.86 11.24
C PRO A 50 2.37 18.27 10.83
N LEU A 51 3.67 18.61 10.86
CA LEU A 51 4.16 19.92 10.42
C LEU A 51 3.94 20.14 8.91
N LEU A 52 4.25 19.14 8.09
CA LEU A 52 4.01 19.20 6.64
C LEU A 52 2.53 19.19 6.31
N LEU A 53 1.72 18.48 7.09
CA LEU A 53 0.27 18.48 6.92
C LEU A 53 -0.30 19.88 7.19
N ASN A 54 0.15 20.56 8.25
CA ASN A 54 -0.24 21.94 8.51
C ASN A 54 0.20 22.89 7.37
N ASP A 55 1.41 22.73 6.86
CA ASP A 55 1.91 23.53 5.73
C ASP A 55 1.12 23.25 4.43
N THR A 56 0.64 22.02 4.25
CA THR A 56 -0.25 21.63 3.15
C THR A 56 -1.64 22.27 3.31
N ILE A 57 -2.25 22.17 4.50
CA ILE A 57 -3.57 22.74 4.81
C ILE A 57 -3.58 24.27 4.64
N THR A 58 -2.51 24.94 5.06
CA THR A 58 -2.34 26.40 4.95
C THR A 58 -2.00 26.87 3.54
N GLY A 59 -1.74 25.96 2.59
CA GLY A 59 -1.32 26.31 1.23
C GLY A 59 0.11 26.85 1.13
N SER A 60 0.94 26.59 2.15
CA SER A 60 2.36 26.97 2.16
C SER A 60 3.19 26.09 1.22
N ILE A 61 2.73 24.85 0.99
CA ILE A 61 3.31 23.91 0.02
C ILE A 61 2.56 24.03 -1.29
N LYS A 62 3.30 24.26 -2.38
CA LYS A 62 2.79 24.30 -3.74
C LYS A 62 2.68 22.89 -4.34
N LYS A 63 3.75 22.11 -4.27
CA LYS A 63 3.79 20.70 -4.71
C LYS A 63 4.90 19.92 -4.04
N PHE A 64 4.71 18.61 -3.87
CA PHE A 64 5.80 17.71 -3.48
C PHE A 64 6.62 17.29 -4.69
N ILE A 65 7.94 17.17 -4.52
CA ILE A 65 8.91 16.83 -5.58
C ILE A 65 9.53 15.45 -5.32
N TRP A 66 9.78 15.11 -4.06
CA TRP A 66 10.38 13.85 -3.67
C TRP A 66 9.95 13.48 -2.25
N VAL A 67 9.64 12.21 -2.01
CA VAL A 67 9.24 11.71 -0.69
C VAL A 67 9.94 10.37 -0.45
N SER A 68 10.42 10.16 0.77
CA SER A 68 10.96 8.88 1.21
C SER A 68 10.71 8.69 2.70
N TYR A 69 10.21 7.50 3.07
CA TYR A 69 10.03 7.10 4.46
C TYR A 69 11.15 6.14 4.85
N GLY A 70 11.70 6.33 6.05
CA GLY A 70 12.64 5.44 6.71
C GLY A 70 11.94 4.31 7.46
N CYS A 71 12.72 3.43 8.08
CA CYS A 71 12.19 2.27 8.81
C CYS A 71 11.45 2.63 10.12
N ASN A 72 11.51 3.89 10.54
CA ASN A 72 10.82 4.43 11.71
C ASN A 72 9.87 5.54 11.24
N LEU A 73 8.70 5.68 11.88
CA LEU A 73 7.70 6.71 11.56
C LEU A 73 8.27 8.14 11.53
N ASP A 74 9.23 8.42 12.42
CA ASP A 74 9.89 9.71 12.57
C ASP A 74 11.16 9.86 11.70
N SER A 75 11.46 8.88 10.84
CA SER A 75 12.52 8.97 9.86
C SER A 75 11.86 9.18 8.49
N PHE A 76 11.89 10.40 8.00
CA PHE A 76 11.30 10.73 6.70
C PHE A 76 12.08 11.86 6.03
N PHE A 77 11.91 11.98 4.72
CA PHE A 77 12.42 13.07 3.92
C PHE A 77 11.34 13.49 2.91
N PHE A 78 10.99 14.77 2.93
CA PHE A 78 10.07 15.37 1.97
C PHE A 78 10.75 16.57 1.34
N ARG A 79 10.93 16.56 0.02
CA ARG A 79 11.29 17.73 -0.77
C ARG A 79 10.04 18.26 -1.46
N TYR A 80 9.86 19.57 -1.41
CA TYR A 80 8.68 20.23 -1.95
C TYR A 80 9.02 21.62 -2.46
N GLN A 81 8.14 22.16 -3.28
CA GLN A 81 8.14 23.56 -3.68
C GLN A 81 7.17 24.33 -2.77
N ARG A 82 7.60 25.47 -2.25
CA ARG A 82 6.74 26.39 -1.49
C ARG A 82 5.84 27.19 -2.43
N SER A 83 4.82 27.84 -1.87
CA SER A 83 3.91 28.74 -2.62
C SER A 83 4.63 29.88 -3.35
N ASP A 84 5.79 30.33 -2.84
CA ASP A 84 6.65 31.33 -3.48
C ASP A 84 7.55 30.77 -4.60
N GLY A 85 7.43 29.47 -4.91
CA GLY A 85 8.22 28.78 -5.93
C GLY A 85 9.59 28.29 -5.47
N ARG A 86 10.05 28.61 -4.26
CA ARG A 86 11.37 28.20 -3.76
C ARG A 86 11.36 26.73 -3.34
N PRO A 87 12.45 25.97 -3.63
CA PRO A 87 12.59 24.62 -3.14
C PRO A 87 12.82 24.61 -1.63
N ALA A 88 12.22 23.65 -0.95
CA ALA A 88 12.44 23.38 0.47
C ALA A 88 12.41 21.88 0.72
N PHE A 89 12.86 21.46 1.90
CA PHE A 89 12.67 20.10 2.36
C PHE A 89 12.46 20.05 3.86
N SER A 90 11.89 18.94 4.33
CA SER A 90 11.71 18.59 5.73
C SER A 90 12.26 17.20 5.98
N ILE A 91 12.88 17.02 7.15
CA ILE A 91 13.42 15.74 7.60
C ILE A 91 12.86 15.40 8.98
N GLY A 92 12.63 14.11 9.20
CA GLY A 92 12.14 13.61 10.46
C GLY A 92 13.19 13.66 11.58
N PRO A 93 12.77 13.68 12.86
CA PRO A 93 13.68 13.77 13.99
C PRO A 93 14.49 12.50 14.23
N ASN A 94 14.23 11.38 13.54
CA ASN A 94 14.96 10.11 13.67
C ASN A 94 15.72 9.69 12.41
N VAL A 95 16.14 10.65 11.58
CA VAL A 95 17.03 10.33 10.43
C VAL A 95 18.45 9.91 10.89
N PRO A 96 19.13 9.00 10.15
CA PRO A 96 20.47 8.51 10.49
C PRO A 96 21.51 9.63 10.66
N GLN A 97 22.46 9.44 11.59
CA GLN A 97 23.47 10.46 11.90
C GLN A 97 24.33 10.85 10.69
N GLY A 98 24.73 9.86 9.87
CA GLY A 98 25.50 10.12 8.64
C GLY A 98 24.78 11.05 7.66
N LEU A 99 23.45 10.94 7.57
CA LEU A 99 22.62 11.82 6.75
C LEU A 99 22.59 13.25 7.32
N ARG A 100 22.49 13.41 8.64
CA ARG A 100 22.51 14.74 9.29
C ARG A 100 23.82 15.46 9.03
N SER A 101 24.95 14.75 9.18
CA SER A 101 26.27 15.31 8.90
C SER A 101 26.36 15.80 7.44
N PHE A 102 25.91 14.99 6.49
CA PHE A 102 25.89 15.36 5.07
C PHE A 102 25.01 16.59 4.79
N ILE A 103 23.82 16.67 5.39
CA ILE A 103 22.96 17.86 5.30
C ILE A 103 23.65 19.10 5.87
N GLY A 104 24.38 18.96 6.99
CA GLY A 104 25.18 20.02 7.58
C GLY A 104 26.24 20.57 6.61
N ASP A 105 26.89 19.69 5.86
CA ASP A 105 27.87 20.06 4.84
C ASP A 105 27.22 20.80 3.66
N LEU A 106 26.06 20.33 3.18
CA LEU A 106 25.35 20.93 2.04
C LEU A 106 24.76 22.31 2.33
N ARG A 107 24.43 22.62 3.59
CA ARG A 107 23.90 23.95 3.99
C ARG A 107 24.78 25.14 3.60
N LYS A 108 26.05 24.90 3.26
CA LYS A 108 27.00 25.90 2.77
C LYS A 108 26.73 26.34 1.32
N SER A 109 25.86 25.64 0.58
CA SER A 109 25.55 25.92 -0.82
C SER A 109 24.05 25.80 -1.10
N GLU A 110 23.41 26.91 -1.47
CA GLU A 110 21.99 26.94 -1.84
C GLU A 110 21.71 26.08 -3.08
N THR A 111 22.61 26.06 -4.06
CA THR A 111 22.49 25.25 -5.28
C THR A 111 22.44 23.75 -4.97
N LEU A 112 23.30 23.29 -4.07
CA LEU A 112 23.31 21.88 -3.66
C LEU A 112 22.03 21.54 -2.87
N MET A 113 21.64 22.42 -1.95
CA MET A 113 20.40 22.24 -1.19
C MET A 113 19.15 22.20 -2.08
N ALA A 114 19.15 22.96 -3.18
CA ALA A 114 18.04 22.95 -4.13
C ALA A 114 17.89 21.59 -4.81
N GLY A 115 18.98 20.86 -5.10
CA GLY A 115 18.98 19.56 -5.76
C GLY A 115 18.97 18.34 -4.83
N PHE A 116 19.01 18.54 -3.51
CA PHE A 116 19.19 17.50 -2.52
C PHE A 116 18.04 16.48 -2.49
N ARG A 117 18.36 15.18 -2.49
CA ARG A 117 17.39 14.08 -2.39
C ARG A 117 17.89 13.01 -1.42
N VAL A 118 16.95 12.25 -0.87
CA VAL A 118 17.22 11.11 0.01
C VAL A 118 16.28 9.98 -0.35
N GLN A 119 16.83 8.79 -0.53
CA GLN A 119 16.10 7.55 -0.54
C GLN A 119 16.48 6.77 0.72
N PHE A 120 15.49 6.35 1.49
CA PHE A 120 15.67 5.42 2.59
C PHE A 120 15.40 3.98 2.14
N GLY A 121 16.00 3.04 2.86
CA GLY A 121 15.71 1.62 2.78
C GLY A 121 15.44 0.99 4.15
N ALA A 122 15.42 -0.34 4.20
CA ALA A 122 15.36 -1.10 5.44
C ALA A 122 16.63 -0.92 6.30
N ASN A 123 16.58 -1.34 7.57
CA ASN A 123 17.74 -1.41 8.45
C ASN A 123 18.51 -0.08 8.60
N ASN A 124 17.79 1.05 8.67
CA ASN A 124 18.38 2.40 8.67
C ASN A 124 19.30 2.70 7.48
N SER A 125 19.16 1.96 6.37
CA SER A 125 19.92 2.22 5.15
C SER A 125 19.40 3.47 4.44
N PHE A 126 20.32 4.19 3.80
CA PHE A 126 19.96 5.35 2.99
C PHE A 126 20.99 5.62 1.92
N VAL A 127 20.55 6.32 0.89
CA VAL A 127 21.39 7.01 -0.09
C VAL A 127 20.87 8.43 -0.21
N ALA A 128 21.74 9.40 -0.05
CA ALA A 128 21.43 10.81 -0.21
C ALA A 128 22.39 11.42 -1.22
N TRP A 129 21.88 12.31 -2.07
CA TRP A 129 22.66 12.91 -3.13
C TRP A 129 22.22 14.32 -3.43
N SER A 130 23.14 15.09 -3.97
CA SER A 130 22.93 16.45 -4.44
C SER A 130 23.89 16.71 -5.58
N ASP A 131 23.36 17.04 -6.76
CA ASP A 131 24.16 17.18 -7.98
C ASP A 131 25.01 15.91 -8.22
N LYS A 132 26.34 16.01 -8.18
CA LYS A 132 27.25 14.88 -8.38
C LYS A 132 27.68 14.20 -7.08
N ASP A 133 27.51 14.84 -5.92
CA ASP A 133 27.98 14.31 -4.65
C ASP A 133 26.93 13.41 -4.00
N TRP A 134 27.36 12.28 -3.45
CA TRP A 134 26.47 11.34 -2.77
C TRP A 134 27.09 10.76 -1.50
N VAL A 135 26.22 10.31 -0.60
CA VAL A 135 26.54 9.56 0.61
C VAL A 135 25.57 8.40 0.78
N SER A 136 26.06 7.26 1.24
CA SER A 136 25.23 6.10 1.58
C SER A 136 25.66 5.46 2.90
N SER A 137 24.76 4.71 3.50
CA SER A 137 25.05 3.87 4.67
C SER A 137 24.16 2.63 4.65
N ASN A 138 24.70 1.50 5.10
CA ASN A 138 24.00 0.22 5.26
C ASN A 138 23.24 -0.26 4.01
N VAL A 139 23.66 0.14 2.81
CA VAL A 139 23.07 -0.35 1.55
C VAL A 139 23.52 -1.79 1.28
N PRO A 140 22.66 -2.64 0.68
CA PRO A 140 23.04 -4.00 0.29
C PRO A 140 24.27 -4.00 -0.65
N ASN A 141 25.10 -5.03 -0.57
CA ASN A 141 26.32 -5.15 -1.40
C ASN A 141 26.01 -5.23 -2.90
N GLU A 142 24.82 -5.73 -3.25
CA GLU A 142 24.33 -5.76 -4.62
C GLU A 142 24.16 -4.34 -5.17
N LEU A 143 23.84 -3.37 -4.30
CA LEU A 143 23.79 -1.95 -4.64
C LEU A 143 25.19 -1.31 -4.45
N ASP A 144 26.18 -1.83 -5.17
CA ASP A 144 27.52 -1.25 -5.17
C ASP A 144 27.58 0.01 -6.05
N LEU A 145 27.15 1.13 -5.48
CA LEU A 145 27.20 2.44 -6.14
C LEU A 145 28.61 2.83 -6.59
N LYS A 146 29.66 2.29 -5.96
CA LYS A 146 31.05 2.58 -6.32
C LYS A 146 31.36 2.08 -7.72
N ARG A 147 30.90 0.87 -8.03
CA ARG A 147 31.15 0.19 -9.30
C ARG A 147 30.27 0.73 -10.42
N GLU A 148 29.00 0.97 -10.13
CA GLU A 148 28.03 1.24 -11.19
C GLU A 148 28.07 2.69 -11.69
N ILE A 149 28.27 3.67 -10.81
CA ILE A 149 28.03 5.09 -11.16
C ILE A 149 29.01 6.11 -10.57
N SER A 150 29.99 5.70 -9.75
CA SER A 150 30.91 6.62 -9.07
C SER A 150 32.32 6.60 -9.66
N SER A 151 32.92 7.79 -9.83
CA SER A 151 34.32 7.89 -10.27
C SER A 151 35.31 7.59 -9.13
N HIS A 152 34.96 8.04 -7.93
CA HIS A 152 35.74 7.93 -6.72
C HIS A 152 34.80 7.71 -5.55
N SER A 153 35.21 6.90 -4.57
CA SER A 153 34.48 6.74 -3.33
C SER A 153 35.44 6.45 -2.18
N TYR A 154 35.04 6.81 -0.98
CA TYR A 154 35.77 6.53 0.24
C TYR A 154 34.79 6.26 1.38
N ALA A 155 35.19 5.43 2.34
CA ALA A 155 34.38 5.09 3.50
C ALA A 155 34.94 5.81 4.73
N THR A 156 34.07 6.48 5.49
CA THR A 156 34.38 7.18 6.74
C THR A 156 33.19 7.04 7.68
N ASP A 157 33.40 6.74 8.95
CA ASP A 157 32.35 6.77 9.98
C ASP A 157 31.04 6.05 9.59
N HIS A 158 31.15 4.81 9.09
CA HIS A 158 30.02 3.98 8.66
C HIS A 158 29.20 4.52 7.47
N VAL A 159 29.68 5.59 6.81
CA VAL A 159 29.13 6.05 5.54
C VAL A 159 30.14 5.87 4.41
N THR A 160 29.62 5.61 3.22
CA THR A 160 30.41 5.71 1.98
C THR A 160 30.03 7.00 1.29
N LYS A 161 31.03 7.81 0.92
CA LYS A 161 30.85 9.03 0.14
C LYS A 161 31.46 8.84 -1.24
N GLY A 162 30.92 9.53 -2.24
CA GLY A 162 31.46 9.48 -3.60
C GLY A 162 30.94 10.58 -4.50
N ARG A 163 31.37 10.53 -5.75
CA ARG A 163 30.97 11.49 -6.80
C ARG A 163 30.63 10.77 -8.11
N PHE A 164 29.43 11.04 -8.63
CA PHE A 164 28.98 10.52 -9.92
C PHE A 164 29.86 11.03 -11.06
N THR A 165 30.14 10.19 -12.06
CA THR A 165 31.02 10.55 -13.19
C THR A 165 30.41 11.62 -14.08
N ASP A 166 29.20 11.37 -14.60
CA ASP A 166 28.74 12.06 -15.81
C ASP A 166 27.31 12.60 -15.75
N SER A 167 26.53 12.25 -14.72
CA SER A 167 25.12 12.65 -14.64
C SER A 167 24.59 12.66 -13.20
N THR A 168 23.43 13.28 -13.04
CA THR A 168 22.68 13.30 -11.78
C THR A 168 21.92 11.99 -11.60
N LEU A 169 21.76 11.57 -10.35
CA LEU A 169 20.91 10.43 -10.02
C LEU A 169 19.43 10.86 -10.04
N ASP A 170 18.65 10.26 -10.94
CA ASP A 170 17.26 10.64 -11.19
C ASP A 170 16.28 9.78 -10.40
N ASN A 171 16.55 8.47 -10.33
CA ASN A 171 15.79 7.51 -9.55
C ASN A 171 16.72 6.43 -9.00
N LEU A 172 16.52 6.07 -7.74
CA LEU A 172 17.23 5.01 -7.06
C LEU A 172 16.23 4.29 -6.15
N GLN A 173 16.08 2.99 -6.34
CA GLN A 173 15.21 2.14 -5.53
C GLN A 173 15.94 0.84 -5.21
N TRP A 174 15.74 0.31 -4.00
CA TRP A 174 16.28 -0.99 -3.65
C TRP A 174 15.46 -1.69 -2.58
N HIS A 175 15.70 -2.99 -2.48
CA HIS A 175 15.20 -3.85 -1.43
C HIS A 175 16.37 -4.48 -0.66
N SER A 176 16.16 -4.82 0.62
CA SER A 176 17.18 -5.43 1.47
C SER A 176 17.73 -6.77 0.96
N LYS A 177 16.96 -7.48 0.12
CA LYS A 177 17.36 -8.76 -0.51
C LYS A 177 18.10 -8.58 -1.84
N GLY A 178 18.61 -7.38 -2.13
CA GLY A 178 19.49 -7.14 -3.28
C GLY A 178 18.80 -6.77 -4.60
N SER A 179 17.47 -6.72 -4.66
CA SER A 179 16.80 -6.10 -5.81
C SER A 179 17.09 -4.60 -5.83
N PHE A 180 17.47 -4.04 -6.98
CA PHE A 180 17.68 -2.60 -7.14
C PHE A 180 17.37 -2.10 -8.55
N TYR A 181 17.17 -0.79 -8.63
CA TYR A 181 17.07 -0.02 -9.87
C TYR A 181 17.74 1.35 -9.69
N ILE A 182 18.52 1.76 -10.68
CA ILE A 182 19.25 3.03 -10.73
C ILE A 182 19.00 3.67 -12.10
N LYS A 183 18.63 4.95 -12.12
CA LYS A 183 18.56 5.78 -13.32
C LYS A 183 19.47 6.99 -13.19
N THR A 184 20.41 7.15 -14.13
CA THR A 184 21.33 8.29 -14.22
C THR A 184 21.33 8.87 -15.64
N GLY A 185 20.55 9.93 -15.86
CA GLY A 185 20.27 10.46 -17.19
C GLY A 185 19.59 9.40 -18.07
N ASN A 186 20.26 9.03 -19.16
CA ASN A 186 19.78 8.01 -20.11
C ASN A 186 20.30 6.59 -19.79
N ARG A 187 21.00 6.40 -18.67
CA ARG A 187 21.51 5.09 -18.25
C ARG A 187 20.62 4.48 -17.19
N HIS A 188 20.36 3.19 -17.34
CA HIS A 188 19.51 2.40 -16.47
C HIS A 188 20.28 1.16 -16.02
N PHE A 189 20.38 0.93 -14.71
CA PHE A 189 20.99 -0.25 -14.12
C PHE A 189 19.98 -0.92 -13.22
N TRP A 190 19.87 -2.24 -13.30
CA TRP A 190 18.92 -2.97 -12.48
C TRP A 190 19.38 -4.40 -12.22
N ASN A 191 18.95 -4.93 -11.09
CA ASN A 191 19.05 -6.33 -10.72
C ASN A 191 17.80 -6.67 -9.93
N PHE A 192 16.97 -7.59 -10.41
CA PHE A 192 15.73 -7.96 -9.72
C PHE A 192 15.86 -9.39 -9.21
N GLN A 193 15.91 -9.55 -7.88
CA GLN A 193 16.07 -10.85 -7.24
C GLN A 193 14.73 -11.58 -7.05
N ALA A 194 13.65 -10.83 -6.84
CA ALA A 194 12.32 -11.41 -6.65
C ALA A 194 11.73 -11.92 -7.97
N LYS A 195 11.27 -13.18 -7.98
CA LYS A 195 10.68 -13.82 -9.17
C LYS A 195 9.47 -13.04 -9.74
N PRO A 196 8.50 -12.55 -8.94
CA PRO A 196 7.39 -11.76 -9.47
C PRO A 196 7.85 -10.49 -10.18
N MET A 197 8.91 -9.85 -9.68
CA MET A 197 9.50 -8.65 -10.26
C MET A 197 10.17 -8.93 -11.61
N GLN A 198 10.91 -10.04 -11.74
CA GLN A 198 11.46 -10.48 -13.02
C GLN A 198 10.37 -10.79 -14.05
N ILE A 199 9.30 -11.48 -13.62
CA ILE A 199 8.14 -11.79 -14.48
C ILE A 199 7.47 -10.50 -14.96
N ALA A 200 7.19 -9.55 -14.04
CA ALA A 200 6.61 -8.26 -14.38
C ALA A 200 7.50 -7.47 -15.33
N TRP A 201 8.81 -7.43 -15.06
CA TRP A 201 9.77 -6.71 -15.90
C TRP A 201 9.78 -7.28 -17.33
N ASN A 202 9.90 -8.60 -17.48
CA ASN A 202 9.87 -9.23 -18.79
C ASN A 202 8.49 -9.12 -19.46
N GLY A 203 7.42 -9.17 -18.67
CA GLY A 203 6.05 -9.01 -19.14
C GLY A 203 5.77 -7.61 -19.67
N MET A 204 6.38 -6.57 -19.09
CA MET A 204 6.32 -5.21 -19.60
C MET A 204 6.85 -5.17 -21.03
N TRP A 205 8.02 -5.75 -21.28
CA TRP A 205 8.73 -5.73 -22.58
C TRP A 205 8.47 -6.98 -23.45
N LYS A 206 7.34 -7.66 -23.24
CA LYS A 206 7.02 -8.92 -23.93
C LYS A 206 7.09 -8.73 -25.46
N GLY A 207 7.77 -9.66 -26.13
CA GLY A 207 7.95 -9.66 -27.58
C GLY A 207 9.15 -8.86 -28.09
N GLN A 208 9.89 -8.19 -27.21
CA GLN A 208 11.11 -7.48 -27.57
C GLN A 208 12.35 -8.36 -27.37
N SER A 209 13.33 -8.24 -28.26
CA SER A 209 14.69 -8.72 -28.04
C SER A 209 15.36 -7.95 -26.89
N ARG A 210 16.50 -8.46 -26.38
CA ARG A 210 17.23 -7.81 -25.28
C ARG A 210 17.68 -6.37 -25.63
N ASP A 211 18.10 -6.13 -26.87
CA ASP A 211 18.57 -4.82 -27.30
C ASP A 211 17.40 -3.83 -27.51
N GLU A 212 16.26 -4.32 -28.01
CA GLU A 212 15.02 -3.55 -28.09
C GLU A 212 14.46 -3.23 -26.72
N GLN A 213 14.55 -4.16 -25.77
CA GLN A 213 14.17 -3.94 -24.38
C GLN A 213 15.04 -2.86 -23.75
N MET A 214 16.36 -2.89 -23.97
CA MET A 214 17.26 -1.86 -23.46
C MET A 214 16.91 -0.48 -24.02
N ARG A 215 16.72 -0.37 -25.34
CA ARG A 215 16.29 0.89 -26.00
C ARG A 215 14.94 1.37 -25.47
N SER A 216 13.95 0.47 -25.41
CA SER A 216 12.61 0.77 -24.90
C SER A 216 12.62 1.16 -23.42
N THR A 217 13.53 0.61 -22.62
CA THR A 217 13.71 1.01 -21.22
C THR A 217 14.16 2.46 -21.15
N VAL A 218 15.15 2.87 -21.96
CA VAL A 218 15.64 4.25 -22.00
C VAL A 218 14.55 5.21 -22.50
N GLU A 219 13.81 4.82 -23.54
CA GLU A 219 12.85 5.70 -24.22
C GLU A 219 11.47 5.76 -23.55
N HIS A 220 11.03 4.67 -22.91
CA HIS A 220 9.65 4.53 -22.48
C HIS A 220 9.48 4.27 -20.99
N LEU A 221 10.52 3.97 -20.21
CA LEU A 221 10.36 3.79 -18.77
C LEU A 221 10.37 5.14 -18.05
N ALA A 222 9.22 5.49 -17.46
CA ALA A 222 9.08 6.73 -16.71
C ALA A 222 9.59 6.57 -15.27
N TYR A 223 9.15 5.51 -14.59
CA TYR A 223 9.40 5.34 -13.16
C TYR A 223 9.45 3.87 -12.73
N VAL A 224 10.25 3.64 -11.69
CA VAL A 224 10.32 2.36 -10.96
C VAL A 224 10.21 2.69 -9.48
N ALA A 225 9.40 1.91 -8.78
CA ALA A 225 9.29 1.92 -7.32
C ALA A 225 9.54 0.50 -6.80
N ILE A 226 10.38 0.37 -5.77
CA ILE A 226 10.59 -0.90 -5.05
C ILE A 226 10.35 -0.59 -3.59
N SER A 227 9.44 -1.30 -2.93
CA SER A 227 9.28 -1.13 -1.48
C SER A 227 10.51 -1.69 -0.78
N PRO A 228 11.27 -0.87 -0.02
CA PRO A 228 12.39 -1.39 0.74
C PRO A 228 11.94 -2.21 1.97
N TYR A 229 10.65 -2.15 2.33
CA TYR A 229 10.08 -2.75 3.54
C TYR A 229 9.20 -3.99 3.27
N SER A 230 9.04 -4.40 2.00
CA SER A 230 8.37 -5.68 1.68
C SER A 230 9.11 -6.84 2.35
N GLN A 231 8.39 -7.82 2.87
CA GLN A 231 9.01 -8.96 3.54
C GLN A 231 9.78 -9.84 2.53
N ARG A 232 9.27 -9.97 1.31
CA ARG A 232 9.89 -10.77 0.24
C ARG A 232 10.54 -9.95 -0.86
N GLY A 233 10.40 -8.63 -0.84
CA GLY A 233 10.84 -7.76 -1.94
C GLY A 233 9.95 -7.88 -3.18
N GLU A 234 8.68 -8.24 -2.97
CA GLU A 234 7.68 -8.48 -4.01
C GLU A 234 6.76 -7.26 -4.21
N THR A 235 6.82 -6.24 -3.35
CA THR A 235 6.07 -4.99 -3.56
C THR A 235 6.83 -4.02 -4.46
N PHE A 236 6.29 -3.72 -5.65
CA PHE A 236 6.90 -2.83 -6.64
C PHE A 236 5.90 -2.22 -7.62
N ALA A 237 6.34 -1.18 -8.34
CA ALA A 237 5.64 -0.62 -9.49
C ALA A 237 6.62 -0.28 -10.62
N PHE A 238 6.23 -0.62 -11.85
CA PHE A 238 6.89 -0.22 -13.09
C PHE A 238 5.92 0.61 -13.91
N ILE A 239 6.33 1.80 -14.33
CA ILE A 239 5.47 2.76 -15.01
C ILE A 239 6.15 3.28 -16.27
N ARG A 240 5.46 3.22 -17.40
CA ARG A 240 5.91 3.76 -18.69
C ARG A 240 5.51 5.22 -18.86
N ASN A 241 6.13 5.85 -19.85
CA ASN A 241 5.76 7.19 -20.29
C ASN A 241 4.29 7.21 -20.74
N GLN A 242 3.56 8.19 -20.23
CA GLN A 242 2.19 8.51 -20.55
C GLN A 242 2.13 9.11 -21.96
N SER A 243 1.21 8.59 -22.78
CA SER A 243 0.84 9.21 -24.05
C SER A 243 -0.26 10.25 -23.81
N PRO A 244 -0.29 11.37 -24.55
CA PRO A 244 -1.35 12.37 -24.41
C PRO A 244 -2.75 11.75 -24.48
N GLY A 245 -3.62 12.11 -23.53
CA GLY A 245 -5.00 11.63 -23.44
C GLY A 245 -5.18 10.18 -22.96
N HIS A 246 -4.10 9.44 -22.64
CA HIS A 246 -4.16 8.06 -22.19
C HIS A 246 -3.57 7.91 -20.78
N GLU A 247 -4.01 6.88 -20.05
CA GLU A 247 -3.36 6.50 -18.79
C GLU A 247 -1.97 5.93 -19.07
N ALA A 248 -1.01 6.16 -18.17
CA ALA A 248 0.32 5.57 -18.29
C ALA A 248 0.24 4.04 -18.18
N PRO A 249 0.90 3.29 -19.08
CA PRO A 249 0.98 1.83 -18.94
C PRO A 249 1.81 1.47 -17.69
N PHE A 250 1.29 0.57 -16.85
CA PHE A 250 1.95 0.16 -15.62
C PHE A 250 1.79 -1.33 -15.31
N ILE A 251 2.71 -1.84 -14.50
CA ILE A 251 2.56 -3.09 -13.75
C ILE A 251 2.86 -2.79 -12.29
N VAL A 252 1.94 -3.15 -11.40
CA VAL A 252 2.09 -2.99 -9.95
C VAL A 252 1.80 -4.32 -9.27
N HIS A 253 2.55 -4.61 -8.21
CA HIS A 253 2.33 -5.78 -7.39
C HIS A 253 2.59 -5.39 -5.94
N PHE A 254 1.66 -5.76 -5.07
CA PHE A 254 1.85 -5.75 -3.62
C PHE A 254 2.00 -7.20 -3.17
N GLU A 255 2.88 -7.42 -2.19
CA GLU A 255 3.09 -8.74 -1.62
C GLU A 255 1.78 -9.35 -1.13
N GLU A 256 1.57 -10.64 -1.41
CA GLU A 256 0.34 -11.41 -1.14
C GLU A 256 -0.90 -11.02 -2.00
N GLU A 257 -0.82 -9.98 -2.82
CA GLU A 257 -1.87 -9.59 -3.75
C GLU A 257 -1.61 -10.09 -5.18
N PRO A 258 -2.64 -10.25 -6.02
CA PRO A 258 -2.41 -10.49 -7.44
C PRO A 258 -1.65 -9.32 -8.09
N MET A 259 -0.87 -9.61 -9.14
CA MET A 259 -0.23 -8.59 -9.94
C MET A 259 -1.29 -7.86 -10.78
N HIS A 260 -1.26 -6.52 -10.75
CA HIS A 260 -2.17 -5.67 -11.50
C HIS A 260 -1.42 -4.97 -12.66
N SER A 261 -2.05 -4.92 -13.83
CA SER A 261 -1.48 -4.31 -15.02
C SER A 261 -2.60 -3.73 -15.88
N ASN A 262 -2.40 -2.53 -16.43
CA ASN A 262 -3.26 -1.97 -17.48
C ASN A 262 -2.61 -2.07 -18.87
N ILE A 263 -1.45 -2.73 -18.99
CA ILE A 263 -0.83 -3.01 -20.28
C ILE A 263 -1.71 -4.03 -20.99
N ILE A 264 -2.42 -3.57 -22.03
CA ILE A 264 -3.13 -4.44 -22.96
C ILE A 264 -2.06 -5.30 -23.62
N GLN A 265 -1.85 -6.51 -23.10
CA GLN A 265 -1.15 -7.52 -23.85
C GLN A 265 -2.03 -7.77 -25.06
N GLY A 266 -1.56 -7.42 -26.26
CA GLY A 266 -2.11 -7.95 -27.49
C GLY A 266 -2.00 -9.47 -27.41
N PHE A 267 -2.99 -10.10 -26.78
CA PHE A 267 -3.15 -11.53 -26.82
C PHE A 267 -3.70 -11.80 -28.19
N ASP A 268 -2.78 -12.18 -29.08
CA ASP A 268 -3.04 -13.10 -30.16
C ASP A 268 -3.82 -14.31 -29.59
N THR A 269 -5.14 -14.17 -29.55
CA THR A 269 -6.04 -15.28 -29.86
C THR A 269 -6.13 -15.37 -31.37
N ALA A 270 -4.99 -15.60 -32.02
CA ALA A 270 -4.99 -16.32 -33.28
C ALA A 270 -5.41 -17.75 -32.92
N ALA A 271 -6.72 -17.99 -32.94
CA ALA A 271 -7.28 -19.32 -32.99
C ALA A 271 -6.55 -20.06 -34.12
N LYS A 272 -5.72 -21.04 -33.74
CA LYS A 272 -5.18 -22.01 -34.69
C LYS A 272 -6.37 -22.82 -35.19
N ASP A 273 -6.92 -22.45 -36.34
CA ASP A 273 -7.67 -23.37 -37.17
C ASP A 273 -6.74 -24.53 -37.56
N PRO A 274 -7.11 -25.79 -37.31
CA PRO A 274 -6.33 -26.93 -37.74
C PRO A 274 -6.64 -27.21 -39.22
N SER A 275 -5.83 -26.67 -40.13
CA SER A 275 -5.80 -27.17 -41.51
C SER A 275 -4.72 -28.26 -41.65
N PRO A 276 -5.07 -29.44 -42.20
CA PRO A 276 -4.14 -30.55 -42.41
C PRO A 276 -3.64 -30.60 -43.86
N SER A 277 -2.32 -30.61 -44.07
CA SER A 277 -1.66 -31.16 -45.28
C SER A 277 -0.14 -31.11 -45.07
N SER A 278 0.52 -32.23 -44.80
CA SER A 278 1.06 -33.22 -45.75
C SER A 278 2.42 -32.85 -46.34
N SER A 279 3.42 -33.70 -46.02
CA SER A 279 4.56 -34.18 -46.85
C SER A 279 5.53 -33.15 -47.44
N VAL A 280 6.85 -33.34 -47.55
CA VAL A 280 7.90 -34.35 -47.26
C VAL A 280 9.22 -33.61 -47.67
N PRO A 281 10.40 -34.04 -47.20
CA PRO A 281 11.62 -33.24 -47.17
C PRO A 281 12.46 -33.39 -48.45
N ASP A 282 13.39 -32.47 -48.72
CA ASP A 282 14.76 -32.87 -49.07
C ASP A 282 15.79 -31.73 -49.22
N HIS A 283 17.05 -32.16 -49.08
CA HIS A 283 18.31 -31.62 -49.62
C HIS A 283 19.04 -30.42 -48.98
N SER A 284 20.02 -30.79 -48.15
CA SER A 284 21.48 -30.55 -48.31
C SER A 284 21.96 -29.33 -49.12
N SER A 285 22.81 -28.50 -48.49
CA SER A 285 24.18 -28.25 -48.98
C SER A 285 24.93 -27.28 -48.05
N ASP A 286 26.13 -27.70 -47.66
CA ASP A 286 27.24 -26.84 -47.23
C ASP A 286 27.47 -25.68 -48.21
N HIS A 287 27.82 -24.49 -47.71
CA HIS A 287 29.02 -23.80 -48.16
C HIS A 287 29.39 -22.60 -47.28
N SER A 288 30.70 -22.45 -47.22
CA SER A 288 31.57 -21.59 -46.44
C SER A 288 31.60 -20.12 -46.87
N SER A 289 32.39 -19.37 -46.08
CA SER A 289 33.22 -18.21 -46.41
C SER A 289 32.59 -16.80 -46.45
N ASP A 290 33.10 -15.99 -45.53
CA ASP A 290 33.77 -14.70 -45.73
C ASP A 290 33.21 -13.77 -46.81
N HIS A 291 32.78 -12.58 -46.39
CA HIS A 291 33.29 -11.36 -47.00
C HIS A 291 33.28 -10.16 -46.05
N SER A 292 34.43 -9.50 -46.08
CA SER A 292 34.82 -8.27 -45.43
C SER A 292 34.05 -7.04 -45.94
N SER A 293 34.00 -6.01 -45.08
CA SER A 293 34.09 -4.57 -45.38
C SER A 293 33.21 -3.97 -46.49
N ASP A 294 32.38 -2.98 -46.16
CA ASP A 294 32.62 -1.65 -46.73
C ASP A 294 31.94 -0.51 -45.96
N HIS A 295 32.64 0.62 -45.94
CA HIS A 295 32.20 1.93 -45.47
C HIS A 295 31.33 2.62 -46.54
N GLY A 296 30.29 3.34 -46.12
CA GLY A 296 29.60 4.30 -46.99
C GLY A 296 28.62 5.20 -46.23
N PRO A 297 28.54 6.50 -46.54
CA PRO A 297 28.17 7.53 -45.57
C PRO A 297 26.69 7.95 -45.57
N ASP A 298 26.32 8.66 -44.50
CA ASP A 298 25.04 9.31 -44.21
C ASP A 298 24.41 10.07 -45.39
N PRO A 299 23.07 10.04 -45.52
CA PRO A 299 22.32 11.09 -46.18
C PRO A 299 21.68 12.03 -45.16
N VAL A 300 22.10 13.29 -45.26
CA VAL A 300 21.45 14.50 -44.75
C VAL A 300 19.96 14.51 -45.13
N LEU A 301 19.09 14.74 -44.16
CA LEU A 301 17.66 15.04 -44.36
C LEU A 301 17.36 16.48 -43.90
N PRO A 302 16.52 17.24 -44.64
CA PRO A 302 16.31 18.65 -44.41
C PRO A 302 15.20 18.93 -43.39
N SER A 303 15.39 20.02 -42.66
CA SER A 303 14.43 20.65 -41.78
C SER A 303 13.29 21.30 -42.56
N HIS A 304 12.05 21.00 -42.16
CA HIS A 304 10.88 21.83 -42.47
C HIS A 304 10.14 22.20 -41.18
N PRO A 305 9.73 23.47 -41.02
CA PRO A 305 8.96 23.95 -39.89
C PRO A 305 7.46 23.84 -40.18
N LEU A 306 6.66 23.36 -39.22
CA LEU A 306 5.20 23.50 -39.28
C LEU A 306 4.64 23.92 -37.94
N ASP A 307 4.18 25.17 -37.96
CA ASP A 307 2.94 25.75 -37.46
C ASP A 307 2.27 25.23 -36.18
N LYS A 308 2.06 26.23 -35.33
CA LYS A 308 1.11 26.28 -34.22
C LYS A 308 -0.29 26.30 -34.80
N ASP A 309 -1.18 25.44 -34.31
CA ASP A 309 -2.60 25.78 -34.26
C ASP A 309 -3.35 25.10 -33.12
N ASN A 310 -4.35 25.84 -32.67
CA ASN A 310 -5.19 25.67 -31.50
C ASN A 310 -5.97 24.35 -31.49
N ILE A 311 -6.01 23.67 -30.32
CA ILE A 311 -7.01 22.63 -30.05
C ILE A 311 -7.74 22.96 -28.76
N THR A 312 -9.03 23.24 -28.94
CA THR A 312 -10.08 23.39 -27.94
C THR A 312 -10.42 22.02 -27.33
N LEU A 313 -10.40 21.92 -26.01
CA LEU A 313 -10.82 20.73 -25.23
C LEU A 313 -12.35 20.66 -25.12
N PRO A 314 -12.98 19.48 -25.23
CA PRO A 314 -14.34 19.26 -24.74
C PRO A 314 -14.35 18.69 -23.31
N ASP A 315 -15.42 19.08 -22.61
CA ASP A 315 -15.73 18.86 -21.20
C ASP A 315 -15.72 17.41 -20.72
N GLN A 316 -15.27 17.26 -19.46
CA GLN A 316 -15.23 16.01 -18.71
C GLN A 316 -16.60 15.64 -18.14
N ASN A 317 -17.09 14.46 -18.52
CA ASN A 317 -18.22 13.80 -17.89
C ASN A 317 -17.86 13.40 -16.45
N THR A 318 -18.58 13.96 -15.48
CA THR A 318 -18.43 13.70 -14.05
C THR A 318 -19.15 12.40 -13.68
N GLN A 319 -18.43 11.31 -13.42
CA GLN A 319 -18.97 10.17 -12.66
C GLN A 319 -18.75 10.39 -11.17
N LEU A 320 -19.84 10.68 -10.46
CA LEU A 320 -19.91 10.78 -9.01
C LEU A 320 -19.85 9.36 -8.41
N MET A 321 -18.73 8.99 -7.80
CA MET A 321 -18.57 7.75 -7.03
C MET A 321 -18.55 8.07 -5.53
N THR A 322 -19.53 7.53 -4.82
CA THR A 322 -19.74 7.65 -3.37
C THR A 322 -18.62 6.91 -2.61
N VAL A 323 -17.80 7.64 -1.86
CA VAL A 323 -16.72 7.07 -1.02
C VAL A 323 -17.23 6.81 0.40
N LYS A 324 -17.00 5.58 0.88
CA LYS A 324 -17.42 5.06 2.20
C LYS A 324 -16.64 5.74 3.34
N GLN A 325 -17.38 6.22 4.35
CA GLN A 325 -16.86 6.70 5.64
C GLN A 325 -16.17 5.55 6.39
N GLY A 326 -14.96 5.79 6.91
CA GLY A 326 -14.27 4.84 7.80
C GLY A 326 -15.09 4.54 9.05
N THR A 327 -15.53 3.29 9.19
CA THR A 327 -16.31 2.86 10.35
C THR A 327 -15.41 2.84 11.59
N VAL A 328 -15.95 3.33 12.71
CA VAL A 328 -15.37 3.16 14.04
C VAL A 328 -16.07 1.94 14.64
N SER A 329 -15.33 0.95 15.13
CA SER A 329 -15.92 -0.22 15.80
C SER A 329 -16.87 0.24 16.91
N PHE A 330 -18.02 -0.39 17.03
CA PHE A 330 -19.06 0.03 17.96
C PHE A 330 -19.81 -1.17 18.55
N LYS A 331 -20.38 -1.00 19.74
CA LYS A 331 -21.27 -1.94 20.41
C LYS A 331 -22.67 -1.36 20.49
N TRP A 332 -23.71 -2.18 20.36
CA TRP A 332 -25.07 -1.73 20.70
C TRP A 332 -25.30 -1.87 22.20
N ALA A 333 -26.05 -0.95 22.78
CA ALA A 333 -26.61 -1.07 24.12
C ALA A 333 -28.05 -0.55 24.14
N THR A 334 -28.79 -0.91 25.18
CA THR A 334 -30.12 -0.37 25.45
C THR A 334 -30.03 0.51 26.69
N SER A 335 -30.65 1.69 26.68
CA SER A 335 -30.64 2.54 27.87
C SER A 335 -31.57 2.01 28.95
N GLU A 336 -31.09 1.83 30.17
CA GLU A 336 -31.91 1.39 31.31
C GLU A 336 -32.74 2.52 31.94
N ARG A 337 -32.41 3.78 31.61
CA ARG A 337 -32.91 4.98 32.31
C ARG A 337 -33.24 6.09 31.31
N SER A 338 -34.10 7.02 31.71
CA SER A 338 -34.41 8.23 30.93
C SER A 338 -33.69 9.45 31.51
N GLY A 339 -33.33 10.41 30.66
CA GLY A 339 -32.66 11.66 31.03
C GLY A 339 -31.15 11.63 30.82
N ARG A 340 -30.42 12.41 31.63
CA ARG A 340 -28.95 12.48 31.63
C ARG A 340 -28.42 11.97 32.98
N PRO A 341 -27.25 11.32 33.02
CA PRO A 341 -26.56 11.04 34.29
C PRO A 341 -26.41 12.29 35.16
N HIS A 342 -26.06 13.43 34.55
CA HIS A 342 -26.03 14.75 35.16
C HIS A 342 -26.91 15.73 34.38
N HIS A 343 -27.98 16.21 35.01
CA HIS A 343 -29.00 17.04 34.35
C HIS A 343 -28.48 18.32 33.68
N ASN A 344 -27.34 18.86 34.13
CA ASN A 344 -26.76 20.11 33.62
C ASN A 344 -25.54 19.93 32.69
N ASP A 345 -25.04 18.72 32.46
CA ASP A 345 -23.89 18.54 31.54
C ASP A 345 -24.39 18.38 30.09
N ALA A 346 -24.13 19.40 29.27
CA ALA A 346 -24.52 19.44 27.86
C ALA A 346 -23.81 18.36 27.01
N ARG A 347 -22.70 17.80 27.49
CA ARG A 347 -21.90 16.78 26.78
C ARG A 347 -22.46 15.37 26.93
N GLU A 348 -23.32 15.15 27.92
CA GLU A 348 -23.97 13.88 28.14
C GLU A 348 -25.20 13.71 27.25
N LEU A 349 -25.40 12.48 26.79
CA LEU A 349 -26.57 12.13 26.00
C LEU A 349 -27.81 12.12 26.88
N GLU A 350 -28.85 12.77 26.39
CA GLU A 350 -30.19 12.61 26.90
C GLU A 350 -30.82 11.38 26.27
N LEU A 351 -31.11 10.38 27.09
CA LEU A 351 -31.57 9.07 26.67
C LEU A 351 -33.02 8.85 27.07
N SER A 352 -33.73 8.01 26.33
CA SER A 352 -35.00 7.42 26.78
C SER A 352 -34.77 5.99 27.26
N LYS A 353 -35.38 5.58 28.37
CA LYS A 353 -35.36 4.17 28.80
C LYS A 353 -35.87 3.26 27.68
N GLY A 354 -35.13 2.19 27.38
CA GLY A 354 -35.36 1.27 26.26
C GLY A 354 -34.77 1.75 24.92
N GLU A 355 -34.16 2.93 24.86
CA GLU A 355 -33.56 3.44 23.63
C GLU A 355 -32.31 2.66 23.25
N LYS A 356 -32.27 2.20 22.00
CA LYS A 356 -31.10 1.53 21.43
C LYS A 356 -30.04 2.56 21.04
N ILE A 357 -28.84 2.40 21.57
CA ILE A 357 -27.73 3.33 21.37
C ILE A 357 -26.49 2.66 20.80
N LYS A 358 -25.78 3.38 19.94
CA LYS A 358 -24.57 2.92 19.27
C LYS A 358 -23.35 3.39 20.06
N VAL A 359 -22.80 2.54 20.92
CA VAL A 359 -21.63 2.82 21.75
C VAL A 359 -20.34 2.70 20.93
N LEU A 360 -19.66 3.81 20.67
CA LEU A 360 -18.47 3.85 19.80
C LEU A 360 -17.18 3.48 20.54
N ARG A 361 -17.05 3.88 21.81
CA ARG A 361 -15.79 3.69 22.55
C ARG A 361 -16.00 3.85 24.06
N GLU A 362 -15.30 3.05 24.86
CA GLU A 362 -15.15 3.29 26.29
C GLU A 362 -13.99 4.29 26.55
N MET A 363 -14.25 5.30 27.37
CA MET A 363 -13.36 6.40 27.69
C MET A 363 -12.77 6.30 29.13
N GLY A 364 -12.97 5.16 29.80
CA GLY A 364 -12.52 4.88 31.15
C GLY A 364 -13.54 5.30 32.23
N ARG A 365 -13.39 4.75 33.44
CA ARG A 365 -14.33 4.93 34.57
C ARG A 365 -15.77 4.63 34.19
N ASN A 366 -15.98 3.61 33.37
CA ASN A 366 -17.30 3.22 32.87
C ASN A 366 -18.02 4.32 32.06
N TRP A 367 -17.29 5.29 31.48
CA TRP A 367 -17.87 6.26 30.57
C TRP A 367 -17.69 5.82 29.13
N HIS A 368 -18.71 6.05 28.30
CA HIS A 368 -18.68 5.72 26.90
C HIS A 368 -19.08 6.91 26.02
N ILE A 369 -18.52 6.97 24.82
CA ILE A 369 -19.05 7.81 23.75
C ILE A 369 -20.05 6.97 22.96
N ALA A 370 -21.27 7.46 22.81
CA ALA A 370 -22.31 6.80 22.05
C ALA A 370 -22.99 7.75 21.05
N VAL A 371 -23.77 7.18 20.14
CA VAL A 371 -24.61 7.88 19.17
C VAL A 371 -26.02 7.32 19.26
N ILE A 372 -27.01 8.19 19.44
CA ILE A 372 -28.43 7.81 19.45
C ILE A 372 -28.99 7.77 18.02
N LYS A 373 -30.22 7.26 17.82
CA LYS A 373 -30.85 7.09 16.49
C LYS A 373 -30.92 8.39 15.66
N ARG A 374 -31.00 9.55 16.32
CA ARG A 374 -31.00 10.88 15.68
C ARG A 374 -29.62 11.37 15.21
N GLY A 375 -28.58 10.55 15.37
CA GLY A 375 -27.19 10.90 15.02
C GLY A 375 -26.49 11.80 16.03
N VAL A 376 -27.16 12.15 17.15
CA VAL A 376 -26.55 12.95 18.21
C VAL A 376 -25.52 12.11 18.95
N ARG A 377 -24.30 12.64 19.07
CA ARG A 377 -23.17 12.00 19.73
C ARG A 377 -22.94 12.67 21.08
N GLY A 378 -22.64 11.86 22.10
CA GLY A 378 -22.29 12.38 23.42
C GLY A 378 -21.85 11.28 24.38
N TRP A 379 -21.71 11.66 25.64
CA TRP A 379 -21.22 10.80 26.71
C TRP A 379 -22.37 10.09 27.42
N VAL A 380 -22.16 8.84 27.80
CA VAL A 380 -23.09 8.09 28.64
C VAL A 380 -22.31 7.20 29.61
N HIS A 381 -22.78 7.12 30.85
CA HIS A 381 -22.20 6.24 31.85
C HIS A 381 -22.73 4.81 31.67
N GLY A 382 -21.87 3.80 31.74
CA GLY A 382 -22.19 2.40 31.50
C GLY A 382 -23.22 1.82 32.47
N SER A 383 -23.39 2.39 33.66
CA SER A 383 -24.48 2.02 34.58
C SER A 383 -25.88 2.47 34.12
N TRP A 384 -25.97 3.14 32.97
CA TRP A 384 -27.22 3.48 32.28
C TRP A 384 -27.45 2.59 31.07
N LEU A 385 -26.53 1.67 30.81
CA LEU A 385 -26.48 0.86 29.61
C LEU A 385 -26.61 -0.60 29.98
N GLU A 386 -27.64 -1.22 29.41
CA GLU A 386 -27.73 -2.66 29.35
C GLU A 386 -27.03 -3.10 28.06
N PHE A 387 -25.80 -3.59 28.22
CA PHE A 387 -25.06 -4.21 27.13
C PHE A 387 -25.58 -5.62 26.91
N GLY A 388 -26.64 -5.70 26.11
CA GLY A 388 -27.21 -6.95 25.61
C GLY A 388 -28.18 -7.62 26.57
N ASP A 389 -29.46 -7.58 26.23
CA ASP A 389 -30.16 -8.83 25.95
C ASP A 389 -29.50 -9.44 24.71
N GLY A 390 -28.87 -10.61 24.85
CA GLY A 390 -28.07 -11.32 23.84
C GLY A 390 -28.77 -11.69 22.53
N LYS A 391 -29.70 -10.88 22.03
CA LYS A 391 -30.12 -10.83 20.64
C LYS A 391 -29.00 -10.22 19.81
N VAL A 392 -28.04 -11.10 19.53
CA VAL A 392 -27.45 -11.31 18.20
C VAL A 392 -28.21 -10.55 17.12
N HIS A 393 -27.48 -9.82 16.28
CA HIS A 393 -28.03 -9.18 15.10
C HIS A 393 -29.09 -10.08 14.45
N THR A 394 -30.35 -9.67 14.47
CA THR A 394 -31.45 -10.42 13.81
C THR A 394 -31.27 -10.47 12.29
N ASP A 395 -30.34 -9.65 11.77
CA ASP A 395 -29.88 -9.66 10.40
C ASP A 395 -28.47 -10.26 10.32
N SER A 396 -28.39 -11.51 9.86
CA SER A 396 -27.12 -12.23 9.66
C SER A 396 -26.16 -11.49 8.72
N LYS A 397 -26.68 -10.70 7.77
CA LYS A 397 -25.86 -9.89 6.87
C LYS A 397 -25.13 -8.78 7.60
N ALA A 398 -25.80 -8.10 8.53
CA ALA A 398 -25.19 -7.08 9.38
C ALA A 398 -24.17 -7.71 10.35
N ALA A 399 -24.50 -8.87 10.93
CA ALA A 399 -23.58 -9.63 11.78
C ALA A 399 -22.28 -9.98 11.05
N TYR A 400 -22.41 -10.52 9.83
CA TYR A 400 -21.29 -10.90 9.00
C TYR A 400 -20.44 -9.70 8.58
N ALA A 401 -21.08 -8.59 8.19
CA ALA A 401 -20.36 -7.36 7.86
C ALA A 401 -19.52 -6.84 9.03
N GLN A 402 -20.07 -6.87 10.26
CA GLN A 402 -19.33 -6.48 11.45
C GLN A 402 -18.19 -7.46 11.78
N PHE A 403 -18.44 -8.76 11.65
CA PHE A 403 -17.41 -9.79 11.84
C PHE A 403 -16.22 -9.58 10.89
N MET A 404 -16.47 -9.31 9.61
CA MET A 404 -15.40 -9.05 8.64
C MET A 404 -14.65 -7.75 8.94
N GLU A 405 -15.34 -6.68 9.31
CA GLU A 405 -14.71 -5.41 9.70
C GLU A 405 -13.78 -5.59 10.91
N ASP A 406 -14.21 -6.39 11.90
CA ASP A 406 -13.38 -6.67 13.08
C ASP A 406 -12.21 -7.59 12.74
N LEU A 407 -12.40 -8.59 11.87
CA LEU A 407 -11.30 -9.43 11.38
C LEU A 407 -10.22 -8.61 10.65
N GLU A 408 -10.62 -7.69 9.77
CA GLU A 408 -9.67 -6.83 9.05
C GLU A 408 -8.82 -5.98 10.01
N ARG A 409 -9.37 -5.57 11.15
CA ARG A 409 -8.62 -4.83 12.18
C ARG A 409 -7.75 -5.72 13.06
N LEU A 410 -8.19 -6.95 13.33
CA LEU A 410 -7.53 -7.85 14.28
C LEU A 410 -6.41 -8.66 13.62
N LEU A 411 -6.52 -8.96 12.33
CA LEU A 411 -5.56 -9.79 11.60
C LEU A 411 -4.36 -8.98 11.08
N ILE A 412 -3.81 -8.11 11.93
CA ILE A 412 -2.55 -7.43 11.71
C ILE A 412 -1.42 -8.33 12.22
N PRO A 413 -0.40 -8.67 11.40
CA PRO A 413 0.70 -9.53 11.80
C PRO A 413 1.37 -9.08 13.11
N GLY A 414 1.40 -9.96 14.11
CA GLY A 414 2.06 -9.75 15.40
C GLY A 414 1.34 -8.82 16.39
N GLU A 415 0.12 -8.36 16.12
CA GLU A 415 -0.58 -7.39 16.99
C GLU A 415 -1.83 -7.97 17.69
N MET A 416 -2.27 -9.16 17.32
CA MET A 416 -3.50 -9.75 17.85
C MET A 416 -3.29 -10.21 19.29
N ARG A 417 -3.98 -9.54 20.21
CA ARG A 417 -3.94 -9.84 21.66
C ARG A 417 -5.05 -10.73 22.14
N ASP A 418 -6.22 -10.62 21.52
CA ASP A 418 -7.45 -11.29 21.93
C ASP A 418 -8.20 -11.83 20.72
N PHE A 419 -8.86 -12.96 20.91
CA PHE A 419 -9.76 -13.52 19.90
C PHE A 419 -11.06 -12.71 19.83
N PRO A 420 -11.62 -12.46 18.62
CA PRO A 420 -12.91 -11.79 18.52
C PRO A 420 -13.99 -12.56 19.29
N MET A 421 -14.78 -11.85 20.09
CA MET A 421 -15.82 -12.47 20.91
C MET A 421 -16.96 -12.94 20.00
N MET A 422 -16.94 -14.20 19.57
CA MET A 422 -17.83 -14.69 18.52
C MET A 422 -19.32 -14.58 18.87
N THR A 423 -19.66 -14.70 20.15
CA THR A 423 -21.03 -14.53 20.68
C THR A 423 -21.59 -13.12 20.48
N SER A 424 -20.74 -12.12 20.23
CA SER A 424 -21.17 -10.76 19.88
C SER A 424 -21.72 -10.66 18.45
N TYR A 425 -21.34 -11.58 17.57
CA TYR A 425 -21.84 -11.64 16.19
C TYR A 425 -23.02 -12.59 16.07
N VAL A 426 -22.95 -13.79 16.68
CA VAL A 426 -23.95 -14.85 16.54
C VAL A 426 -24.01 -15.76 17.77
N ASN A 427 -25.21 -16.20 18.14
CA ASN A 427 -25.50 -17.12 19.26
C ASN A 427 -26.97 -17.56 19.21
N GLU A 428 -27.44 -18.04 18.07
CA GLU A 428 -28.85 -18.35 17.83
C GLU A 428 -29.21 -19.82 18.08
N CYS A 429 -28.22 -20.72 17.98
CA CYS A 429 -28.45 -22.15 18.11
C CYS A 429 -28.82 -22.52 19.55
N ALA A 430 -30.04 -23.00 19.73
CA ALA A 430 -30.59 -23.45 21.01
C ALA A 430 -30.54 -24.98 21.22
N ARG A 431 -29.92 -25.74 20.30
CA ARG A 431 -29.86 -27.21 20.39
C ARG A 431 -29.11 -27.65 21.64
N ASP A 432 -29.67 -28.60 22.39
CA ASP A 432 -29.09 -29.09 23.65
C ASP A 432 -27.65 -29.64 23.47
N GLU A 433 -27.41 -30.34 22.37
CA GLU A 433 -26.09 -30.89 22.00
C GLU A 433 -25.01 -29.81 21.81
N CYS A 434 -25.38 -28.59 21.45
CA CYS A 434 -24.46 -27.46 21.27
C CYS A 434 -24.18 -26.70 22.58
N ARG A 435 -24.98 -26.91 23.63
CA ARG A 435 -24.91 -26.12 24.87
C ARG A 435 -23.59 -26.34 25.61
N LEU A 436 -23.14 -27.60 25.70
CA LEU A 436 -21.89 -27.95 26.38
C LEU A 436 -20.68 -27.30 25.68
N GLN A 437 -20.65 -27.31 24.35
CA GLN A 437 -19.58 -26.68 23.57
C GLN A 437 -19.52 -25.16 23.79
N LYS A 438 -20.69 -24.49 23.83
CA LYS A 438 -20.76 -23.03 24.03
C LYS A 438 -20.35 -22.55 25.42
N GLN A 439 -20.42 -23.42 26.43
CA GLN A 439 -20.14 -23.06 27.83
C GLN A 439 -18.67 -23.21 28.22
N ASP A 440 -17.86 -23.87 27.40
CA ASP A 440 -16.42 -24.00 27.64
C ASP A 440 -15.74 -22.63 27.54
N ALA A 441 -15.08 -22.20 28.61
CA ALA A 441 -14.38 -20.92 28.70
C ALA A 441 -13.19 -20.83 27.74
N CYS A 442 -12.65 -21.97 27.29
CA CYS A 442 -11.60 -22.04 26.28
C CYS A 442 -12.14 -22.12 24.85
N SER A 443 -13.46 -22.04 24.66
CA SER A 443 -14.11 -22.12 23.35
C SER A 443 -14.42 -20.75 22.75
N LEU A 444 -14.87 -20.78 21.50
CA LEU A 444 -15.40 -19.61 20.79
C LEU A 444 -16.72 -19.08 21.38
N GLY A 445 -17.38 -19.84 22.26
CA GLY A 445 -18.73 -19.52 22.77
C GLY A 445 -19.85 -19.69 21.75
N ILE A 446 -19.55 -20.17 20.54
CA ILE A 446 -20.50 -20.46 19.46
C ILE A 446 -20.35 -21.92 19.02
N CYS A 447 -21.39 -22.49 18.40
CA CYS A 447 -21.29 -23.81 17.75
C CYS A 447 -21.27 -23.68 16.22
N ILE A 448 -21.12 -24.81 15.53
CA ILE A 448 -21.08 -24.82 14.06
C ILE A 448 -22.36 -24.28 13.40
N HIS A 449 -23.53 -24.47 14.03
CA HIS A 449 -24.79 -23.94 13.53
C HIS A 449 -24.82 -22.40 13.60
N ASP A 450 -24.27 -21.81 14.66
CA ASP A 450 -24.13 -20.36 14.75
C ASP A 450 -23.15 -19.83 13.71
N LEU A 451 -21.99 -20.48 13.58
CA LEU A 451 -21.02 -20.09 12.56
C LEU A 451 -21.64 -20.14 11.17
N PHE A 452 -22.42 -21.18 10.85
CA PHE A 452 -23.12 -21.26 9.58
C PHE A 452 -24.09 -20.09 9.37
N VAL A 453 -24.91 -19.75 10.37
CA VAL A 453 -25.83 -18.59 10.31
C VAL A 453 -25.06 -17.29 10.07
N LEU A 454 -23.94 -17.09 10.76
CA LEU A 454 -23.07 -15.92 10.55
C LEU A 454 -22.53 -15.89 9.12
N LEU A 455 -21.97 -17.00 8.63
CA LEU A 455 -21.36 -17.06 7.29
C LEU A 455 -22.41 -16.96 6.17
N GLN A 456 -23.65 -17.42 6.39
CA GLN A 456 -24.75 -17.20 5.46
C GLN A 456 -25.01 -15.72 5.19
N GLY A 457 -24.74 -14.84 6.15
CA GLY A 457 -24.79 -13.39 5.98
C GLY A 457 -23.91 -12.85 4.85
N SER A 458 -22.90 -13.61 4.40
CA SER A 458 -22.06 -13.26 3.25
C SER A 458 -22.78 -13.38 1.90
N GLY A 459 -23.79 -14.24 1.80
CA GLY A 459 -24.39 -14.67 0.53
C GLY A 459 -23.45 -15.45 -0.40
N LYS A 460 -22.28 -15.92 0.09
CA LYS A 460 -21.21 -16.54 -0.72
C LYS A 460 -20.80 -17.94 -0.25
N VAL A 461 -21.55 -18.54 0.68
CA VAL A 461 -21.19 -19.84 1.28
C VAL A 461 -21.13 -20.91 0.19
N SER A 462 -19.91 -21.33 -0.14
CA SER A 462 -19.59 -22.37 -1.12
C SER A 462 -18.33 -23.11 -0.65
N TYR A 463 -18.07 -24.29 -1.21
CA TYR A 463 -16.92 -25.11 -0.80
C TYR A 463 -15.57 -24.36 -0.94
N GLU A 464 -15.31 -23.72 -2.09
CA GLU A 464 -14.04 -22.99 -2.31
C GLU A 464 -13.94 -21.76 -1.41
N TRP A 465 -15.04 -21.04 -1.18
CA TRP A 465 -15.05 -19.90 -0.29
C TRP A 465 -14.80 -20.30 1.19
N LEU A 466 -15.39 -21.42 1.64
CA LEU A 466 -15.13 -21.96 2.97
C LEU A 466 -13.68 -22.46 3.11
N LYS A 467 -13.08 -22.98 2.03
CA LYS A 467 -11.67 -23.40 2.02
C LYS A 467 -10.71 -22.22 2.23
N GLU A 468 -10.99 -21.06 1.63
CA GLU A 468 -10.24 -19.83 1.88
C GLU A 468 -10.34 -19.42 3.35
N GLY A 469 -11.55 -19.42 3.92
CA GLY A 469 -11.76 -19.17 5.34
C GLY A 469 -11.04 -20.17 6.24
N ARG A 470 -11.10 -21.46 5.94
CA ARG A 470 -10.35 -22.51 6.67
C ARG A 470 -8.85 -22.24 6.64
N ASN A 471 -8.30 -21.88 5.49
CA ASN A 471 -6.87 -21.59 5.35
C ASN A 471 -6.43 -20.36 6.15
N LEU A 472 -7.33 -19.40 6.40
CA LEU A 472 -7.06 -18.25 7.27
C LEU A 472 -6.89 -18.70 8.72
N TRP A 473 -7.76 -19.59 9.18
CA TRP A 473 -7.80 -20.10 10.56
C TRP A 473 -6.81 -21.25 10.84
N HIS A 474 -5.95 -21.61 9.88
CA HIS A 474 -4.93 -22.64 10.11
C HIS A 474 -4.03 -22.22 11.28
N PRO A 475 -3.79 -23.07 12.31
CA PRO A 475 -3.12 -22.66 13.55
C PRO A 475 -1.75 -21.99 13.31
N ASP A 476 -0.92 -22.58 12.46
CA ASP A 476 0.41 -22.03 12.14
C ASP A 476 0.37 -20.72 11.35
N ARG A 477 -0.69 -20.51 10.55
CA ARG A 477 -0.89 -19.25 9.83
C ARG A 477 -1.43 -18.19 10.78
N PHE A 478 -2.42 -18.57 11.59
CA PHE A 478 -3.07 -17.70 12.55
C PHE A 478 -2.09 -17.16 13.61
N ALA A 479 -1.17 -18.00 14.09
CA ALA A 479 -0.14 -17.61 15.04
C ALA A 479 0.74 -16.42 14.58
N ARG A 480 0.80 -16.15 13.27
CA ARG A 480 1.53 -14.98 12.72
C ARG A 480 0.83 -13.65 12.98
N PHE A 481 -0.48 -13.68 13.24
CA PHE A 481 -1.23 -12.50 13.64
C PHE A 481 -1.14 -12.23 15.14
N CYS A 482 -0.87 -13.26 15.95
CA CYS A 482 -0.80 -13.14 17.40
C CYS A 482 0.48 -12.46 17.87
N GLU A 483 0.38 -11.69 18.96
CA GLU A 483 1.55 -11.39 19.78
C GLU A 483 2.19 -12.70 20.29
N PRO A 484 3.54 -12.82 20.33
CA PRO A 484 4.21 -14.06 20.71
C PRO A 484 3.74 -14.65 22.04
N GLU A 485 3.47 -13.80 23.03
CA GLU A 485 3.00 -14.20 24.37
C GLU A 485 1.53 -14.68 24.37
N GLN A 486 0.75 -14.26 23.38
CA GLN A 486 -0.67 -14.59 23.24
C GLN A 486 -0.91 -15.78 22.30
N ALA A 487 0.06 -16.11 21.43
CA ALA A 487 -0.09 -17.13 20.39
C ALA A 487 -0.58 -18.48 20.95
N GLU A 488 0.06 -19.01 21.98
CA GLU A 488 -0.34 -20.29 22.60
C GLU A 488 -1.72 -20.22 23.25
N ARG A 489 -2.11 -19.06 23.80
CA ARG A 489 -3.44 -18.87 24.40
C ARG A 489 -4.54 -18.81 23.36
N LEU A 490 -4.29 -18.18 22.21
CA LEU A 490 -5.29 -17.97 21.15
C LEU A 490 -5.37 -19.15 20.16
N LYS A 491 -4.34 -19.98 20.09
CA LYS A 491 -4.25 -21.14 19.19
C LYS A 491 -5.45 -22.09 19.26
N PRO A 492 -5.96 -22.51 20.45
CA PRO A 492 -7.13 -23.40 20.53
C PRO A 492 -8.40 -22.83 19.89
N MET A 493 -8.58 -21.50 19.91
CA MET A 493 -9.74 -20.84 19.31
C MET A 493 -9.65 -20.85 17.77
N ALA A 494 -8.46 -20.63 17.22
CA ALA A 494 -8.21 -20.76 15.78
C ALA A 494 -8.38 -22.21 15.31
N GLU A 495 -7.90 -23.19 16.08
CA GLU A 495 -8.13 -24.61 15.83
C GLU A 495 -9.62 -24.95 15.79
N GLN A 496 -10.41 -24.42 16.73
CA GLN A 496 -11.87 -24.61 16.71
C GLN A 496 -12.52 -24.00 15.45
N MET A 497 -12.14 -22.79 15.05
CA MET A 497 -12.63 -22.18 13.80
C MET A 497 -12.25 -23.05 12.59
N PHE A 498 -11.00 -23.48 12.51
CA PHE A 498 -10.49 -24.35 11.44
C PHE A 498 -11.29 -25.65 11.30
N VAL A 499 -11.61 -26.29 12.43
CA VAL A 499 -12.44 -27.50 12.47
C VAL A 499 -13.88 -27.21 12.03
N MET A 500 -14.51 -26.14 12.54
CA MET A 500 -15.87 -25.80 12.16
C MET A 500 -15.99 -25.49 10.67
N TYR A 501 -15.05 -24.74 10.10
CA TYR A 501 -15.00 -24.52 8.64
C TYR A 501 -14.83 -25.84 7.87
N GLY A 502 -14.02 -26.77 8.38
CA GLY A 502 -13.84 -28.10 7.78
C GLY A 502 -15.15 -28.90 7.69
N VAL A 503 -15.94 -28.93 8.77
CA VAL A 503 -17.25 -29.62 8.78
C VAL A 503 -18.25 -28.91 7.86
N LEU A 504 -18.25 -27.57 7.82
CA LEU A 504 -19.09 -26.83 6.86
C LEU A 504 -18.72 -27.13 5.40
N MET A 505 -17.43 -27.32 5.11
CA MET A 505 -16.97 -27.72 3.77
C MET A 505 -17.49 -29.11 3.38
N GLU A 506 -17.50 -30.07 4.31
CA GLU A 506 -18.06 -31.41 4.07
C GLU A 506 -19.55 -31.35 3.74
N ASN A 507 -20.31 -30.52 4.46
CA ASN A 507 -21.73 -30.29 4.21
C ASN A 507 -22.04 -29.64 2.85
N CYS A 508 -21.07 -28.95 2.22
CA CYS A 508 -21.22 -28.41 0.87
C CYS A 508 -20.92 -29.41 -0.25
N ARG A 509 -20.36 -30.59 0.08
CA ARG A 509 -20.06 -31.65 -0.91
C ARG A 509 -21.21 -32.66 -1.07
N SER A 510 -22.06 -32.78 -0.07
CA SER A 510 -23.32 -33.55 -0.09
C SER A 510 -24.41 -32.76 -0.78
#